data_AF-A0A154MPF6-F1
#
_entry.id   AF-A0A154MPF6-F1
#
_cell.length_a   1.000
_cell.length_b   1.000
_cell.length_c   1.000
_cell.angle_alpha   90.00
_cell.angle_beta   90.00
_cell.angle_gamma   90.00
#
_symmetry.space_group_name_H-M   'P 1'
#
loop_
_entity.id
_entity.type
_entity.pdbx_description
1 polymer ?
#
loop_
_entity_poly.entity_id
_entity_poly.type
_entity_poly.pdbx_seq_one_letter_code
_entity_poly.pdbx_strand_id
1 'polypeptide(L)' 'MSEFAVNLRERVRQAREEVRIARRDSDEDRASAVGADLANLERLAAEHGVELPEQASGDARA' A
#
# COMPACT_ATOMS: atom_id res chain seq x y z
N MET A 1 10.84 -17.15 2.20
CA MET A 1 9.70 -16.21 2.22
C MET A 1 8.57 -16.88 1.44
N SER A 2 7.35 -17.00 2.00
CA SER A 2 6.26 -17.72 1.34
C SER A 2 5.70 -16.93 0.15
N GLU A 3 5.14 -17.63 -0.85
CA GLU A 3 4.48 -17.01 -2.01
C GLU A 3 3.37 -16.02 -1.58
N PHE A 4 2.58 -16.40 -0.57
CA PHE A 4 1.62 -15.51 0.07
C PHE A 4 2.25 -14.20 0.54
N ALA A 5 3.35 -14.27 1.29
CA ALA A 5 4.01 -13.10 1.83
C ALA A 5 4.69 -12.25 0.75
N VAL A 6 5.11 -12.84 -0.38
CA VAL A 6 5.63 -12.10 -1.54
C VAL A 6 4.49 -11.35 -2.24
N ASN A 7 3.39 -12.04 -2.56
CA ASN A 7 2.23 -11.45 -3.21
C ASN A 7 1.60 -10.34 -2.36
N LEU A 8 1.47 -10.55 -1.05
CA LEU A 8 0.89 -9.55 -0.15
C LEU A 8 1.72 -8.27 -0.10
N ARG A 9 3.05 -8.38 -0.02
CA ARG A 9 3.95 -7.22 -0.07
C ARG A 9 3.84 -6.45 -1.39
N GLU A 10 3.75 -7.17 -2.50
CA GLU A 10 3.60 -6.55 -3.82
C GLU A 10 2.29 -5.78 -3.93
N ARG A 11 1.18 -6.38 -3.49
CA ARG A 11 -0.15 -5.73 -3.51
C ARG A 11 -0.20 -4.50 -2.62
N VAL A 12 0.40 -4.55 -1.42
CA VAL A 12 0.54 -3.37 -0.55
C VAL A 12 1.34 -2.27 -1.23
N ARG A 13 2.46 -2.61 -1.88
CA ARG A 13 3.27 -1.63 -2.62
C ARG A 13 2.47 -0.98 -3.75
N GLN A 14 1.74 -1.77 -4.53
CA GLN A 14 0.89 -1.28 -5.63
C GLN A 14 -0.22 -0.37 -5.11
N ALA A 15 -0.97 -0.78 -4.07
CA ALA A 15 -2.04 0.02 -3.51
C ALA A 15 -1.55 1.36 -2.94
N ARG A 16 -0.36 1.39 -2.31
CA ARG A 16 0.27 2.64 -1.86
C ARG A 16 0.61 3.59 -3.00
N GLU A 17 1.14 3.04 -4.10
CA GLU A 17 1.41 3.82 -5.32
C GLU A 17 0.12 4.39 -5.90
N GLU A 18 -0.92 3.57 -6.00
CA GLU A 18 -2.21 3.98 -6.54
C GLU A 18 -2.89 5.05 -5.69
N VAL A 19 -2.83 4.97 -4.36
CA VAL A 19 -3.31 6.05 -3.48
C VAL A 19 -2.54 7.34 -3.75
N ARG A 20 -1.21 7.27 -3.94
CA ARG A 20 -0.39 8.45 -4.24
C ARG A 20 -0.78 9.07 -5.58
N ILE A 21 -0.97 8.24 -6.61
CA ILE A 21 -1.39 8.68 -7.95
C ILE A 21 -2.78 9.32 -7.88
N ALA A 22 -3.76 8.64 -7.27
CA ALA A 22 -5.13 9.15 -7.16
C ALA A 22 -5.18 10.52 -6.42
N ARG A 23 -4.41 10.66 -5.33
CA ARG A 23 -4.27 11.95 -4.63
C ARG A 23 -3.61 13.02 -5.49
N ARG A 24 -2.55 12.69 -6.22
CA ARG A 24 -1.86 13.62 -7.14
C ARG A 24 -2.81 14.11 -8.24
N ASP A 25 -3.68 13.24 -8.72
CA ASP A 25 -4.63 13.53 -9.78
C ASP A 25 -5.94 14.18 -9.26
N SER A 26 -6.05 14.42 -7.94
CA SER A 26 -7.26 14.93 -7.27
C SER A 26 -8.50 14.04 -7.48
N ASP A 27 -8.28 12.74 -7.68
CA ASP A 27 -9.33 11.72 -7.79
C ASP A 27 -9.64 11.17 -6.38
N GLU A 28 -10.50 11.90 -5.66
CA GLU A 28 -10.82 11.62 -4.26
C GLU A 28 -11.58 10.30 -4.08
N ASP A 29 -12.48 9.98 -4.99
CA ASP A 29 -13.26 8.74 -4.97
C ASP A 29 -12.33 7.53 -5.12
N ARG A 30 -11.41 7.59 -6.09
CA ARG A 30 -10.41 6.54 -6.28
C ARG A 30 -9.44 6.46 -5.11
N ALA A 31 -8.97 7.59 -4.60
CA ALA A 31 -8.08 7.62 -3.44
C ALA A 31 -8.73 6.99 -2.20
N SER A 32 -10.04 7.20 -2.01
CA SER A 32 -10.84 6.58 -0.95
C SER A 32 -10.97 5.08 -1.15
N ALA A 33 -11.37 4.64 -2.35
CA ALA A 33 -11.57 3.22 -2.66
C ALA A 33 -10.27 2.41 -2.50
N VAL A 34 -9.18 2.85 -3.12
CA VAL A 34 -7.87 2.18 -3.02
C VAL A 34 -7.32 2.29 -1.59
N GLY A 35 -7.61 3.37 -0.88
CA GLY A 35 -7.25 3.53 0.54
C GLY A 35 -7.90 2.47 1.44
N ALA A 36 -9.17 2.14 1.21
CA ALA A 36 -9.85 1.07 1.94
C ALA A 36 -9.25 -0.30 1.63
N ASP A 37 -8.90 -0.56 0.36
CA ASP A 37 -8.22 -1.80 -0.04
C ASP A 37 -6.83 -1.92 0.61
N LEU A 38 -6.06 -0.83 0.63
CA LEU A 38 -4.78 -0.78 1.32
C LEU A 38 -4.92 -1.12 2.81
N ALA A 39 -5.87 -0.50 3.51
CA ALA A 39 -6.11 -0.78 4.92
C ALA A 39 -6.46 -2.26 5.18
N ASN A 40 -7.21 -2.89 4.27
CA ASN A 40 -7.50 -4.32 4.35
C ASN A 40 -6.25 -5.19 4.17
N LEU A 41 -5.37 -4.84 3.22
CA LEU A 41 -4.12 -5.56 3.00
C LEU A 41 -3.15 -5.41 4.17
N GLU A 42 -3.06 -4.22 4.76
CA GLU A 42 -2.21 -3.96 5.92
C GLU A 42 -2.68 -4.74 7.15
N ARG A 43 -4.00 -4.80 7.37
CA ARG A 43 -4.58 -5.66 8.41
C ARG A 43 -4.28 -7.13 8.17
N LEU A 44 -4.46 -7.62 6.93
CA LEU A 44 -4.14 -9.01 6.58
C LEU A 44 -2.66 -9.34 6.84
N ALA A 45 -1.76 -8.40 6.55
CA ALA A 45 -0.34 -8.59 6.84
C ALA A 45 -0.08 -8.73 8.34
N ALA A 46 -0.70 -7.89 9.16
CA ALA A 46 -0.61 -7.97 10.61
C ALA A 46 -1.17 -9.29 11.16
N GLU A 47 -2.34 -9.72 10.69
CA GLU A 47 -2.99 -10.99 11.09
C GLU A 47 -2.11 -12.21 10.79
N HIS A 48 -1.29 -12.16 9.72
CA HIS A 48 -0.43 -13.25 9.29
C HIS A 48 1.06 -13.06 9.62
N GLY A 49 1.43 -12.02 10.37
CA GLY A 49 2.83 -11.74 10.73
C GLY A 49 3.75 -11.43 9.54
N VAL A 50 3.21 -10.85 8.47
CA VAL A 50 3.98 -10.44 7.29
C VAL A 50 4.48 -9.02 7.48
N GLU A 51 5.80 -8.87 7.61
CA GLU A 51 6.43 -7.55 7.62
C GLU A 51 6.29 -6.86 6.26
N LEU A 52 5.69 -5.68 6.26
CA LEU A 52 5.51 -4.86 5.06
C LEU A 52 6.71 -3.94 4.86
N PRO A 53 7.11 -3.66 3.61
CA PRO A 53 8.13 -2.65 3.36
C PRO A 53 7.67 -1.30 3.90
N GLU A 54 8.56 -0.51 4.49
CA GLU A 54 8.26 0.87 4.87
C GLU A 54 7.81 1.65 3.62
N GLN A 55 6.86 2.57 3.79
CA GLN A 55 6.61 3.53 2.72
C GLN A 55 7.91 4.31 2.57
N ALA A 56 8.52 4.27 1.37
CA ALA A 56 9.59 5.21 1.07
C ALA A 56 8.95 6.60 1.15
N SER A 57 9.08 7.24 2.32
CA SER A 57 8.79 8.65 2.50
C SER A 57 9.63 9.35 1.45
N GLY A 58 8.98 9.83 0.39
CA GLY A 58 9.60 10.59 -0.68
C GLY A 58 10.02 11.98 -0.19
N ASP A 59 10.69 12.03 0.96
CA ASP A 59 11.20 13.23 1.60
C ASP A 59 12.59 12.91 2.17
N ALA A 60 13.49 12.58 1.25
CA ALA A 60 14.92 12.59 1.48
C ALA A 60 15.58 13.43 0.37
N ARG A 61 15.48 14.75 0.55
CA ARG A 61 16.34 15.83 0.01
C ARG A 61 16.44 16.01 -1.52
N ALA A 62 16.05 17.19 -1.98
CA ALA A 62 16.98 18.22 -2.52
C ALA A 62 16.26 19.57 -2.64
#